data_AF-A0A6A6PSM7-F1
#
_entry.id   AF-A0A6A6PSM7-F1
#
_cell.length_a   1.000
_cell.length_b   1.000
_cell.length_c   1.000
_cell.angle_alpha   90.00
_cell.angle_beta   90.00
_cell.angle_gamma   90.00
#
_symmetry.space_group_name_H-M   'P 1'
#
loop_
_entity.id
_entity.type
_entity.pdbx_description
1 polymer ?
#
loop_
_entity_poly.entity_id
_entity_poly.type
_entity_poly.pdbx_seq_one_letter_code
_entity_poly.pdbx_strand_id
1 'polypeptide(L)'
;MALQSEVTTDTLSLLEERLRILDFALNGDQSAADHETQAAAGTSETKGPAIARLKSLERSLQSLAAKSTTVNDVLSLHARHPDLFHVRDSTNLPISLQPASLLSLVLANSQLYLSLSNKLPQLQETSIPDPAQATRMVALGPRIEKALAKQDSQASELADLRLRSARVVESWYESGVLGMGERWADWEERLRAVEIAVRRREAAKKREEAPV
;
A
#
# COMPACT_ATOMS: atom_id res chain seq x y z
N MET A 1 -57.58 30.24 17.23
CA MET A 1 -56.96 29.31 18.20
C MET A 1 -56.09 28.25 17.53
N ALA A 2 -56.48 27.65 16.40
CA ALA A 2 -55.66 26.65 15.68
C ALA A 2 -54.29 27.16 15.15
N LEU A 3 -54.24 28.39 14.63
CA LEU A 3 -52.98 29.00 14.16
C LEU A 3 -51.97 29.29 15.29
N GLN A 4 -52.46 29.51 16.51
CA GLN A 4 -51.57 29.72 17.66
C GLN A 4 -50.97 28.41 18.15
N SER A 5 -51.71 27.28 18.05
CA SER A 5 -51.15 25.97 18.38
C SER A 5 -50.06 25.52 17.41
N GLU A 6 -50.21 25.78 16.10
CA GLU A 6 -49.19 25.42 15.09
C GLU A 6 -47.87 26.19 15.27
N VAL A 7 -47.94 27.51 15.52
CA VAL A 7 -46.73 28.31 15.80
C VAL A 7 -46.03 27.85 17.08
N THR A 8 -46.79 27.42 18.10
CA THR A 8 -46.19 26.88 19.32
C THR A 8 -45.52 25.52 19.11
N THR A 9 -46.04 24.66 18.23
CA THR A 9 -45.40 23.38 17.92
C THR A 9 -44.13 23.57 17.10
N ASP A 10 -44.12 24.52 16.17
CA ASP A 10 -42.96 24.81 15.33
C ASP A 10 -41.82 25.47 16.12
N THR A 11 -42.15 26.36 17.05
CA THR A 11 -41.13 26.96 17.94
C THR A 11 -40.57 25.95 18.94
N LEU A 12 -41.39 24.98 19.40
CA LEU A 12 -40.95 23.91 20.29
C LEU A 12 -40.05 22.91 19.54
N SER A 13 -40.40 22.52 18.30
CA SER A 13 -39.55 21.64 17.49
C SER A 13 -38.20 22.27 17.15
N LEU A 14 -38.17 23.58 16.83
CA LEU A 14 -36.91 24.31 16.63
C LEU A 14 -36.07 24.36 17.91
N LEU A 15 -36.70 24.59 19.08
CA LEU A 15 -36.01 24.56 20.37
C LEU A 15 -35.46 23.17 20.68
N GLU A 16 -36.21 22.12 20.38
CA GLU A 16 -35.79 20.73 20.57
C GLU A 16 -34.60 20.38 19.67
N GLU A 17 -34.64 20.77 18.39
CA GLU A 17 -33.52 20.59 17.47
C GLU A 17 -32.28 21.32 17.96
N ARG A 18 -32.42 22.59 18.37
CA ARG A 18 -31.30 23.36 18.93
C ARG A 18 -30.77 22.77 20.23
N LEU A 19 -31.63 22.24 21.09
CA LEU A 19 -31.22 21.55 22.32
C LEU A 19 -30.46 20.26 22.01
N ARG A 20 -30.91 19.47 21.03
CA ARG A 20 -30.19 18.27 20.58
C ARG A 20 -28.82 18.62 19.99
N ILE A 21 -28.73 19.70 19.22
CA ILE A 21 -27.44 20.19 18.70
C ILE A 21 -26.52 20.63 19.84
N LEU A 22 -27.04 21.34 20.84
CA LEU A 22 -26.25 21.76 22.01
C LEU A 22 -25.82 20.56 22.87
N ASP A 23 -26.69 19.58 23.06
CA ASP A 23 -26.38 18.34 23.79
C ASP A 23 -25.30 17.54 23.04
N PHE A 24 -25.44 17.41 21.71
CA PHE A 24 -24.42 16.80 20.86
C PHE A 24 -23.09 17.56 20.92
N ALA A 25 -23.11 18.89 20.90
CA ALA A 25 -21.89 19.69 20.99
C ALA A 25 -21.20 19.58 22.36
N LEU A 26 -21.98 19.45 23.44
CA LEU A 26 -21.47 19.40 24.80
C LEU A 26 -20.98 18.02 25.20
N ASN A 27 -21.70 16.98 24.80
CA ASN A 27 -21.46 15.59 25.21
C ASN A 27 -20.78 14.75 24.12
N GLY A 28 -20.78 15.22 22.87
CA GLY A 28 -20.33 14.45 21.71
C GLY A 28 -21.27 13.30 21.39
N ASP A 29 -20.91 12.50 20.38
CA ASP A 29 -21.60 11.25 20.11
C ASP A 29 -21.24 10.21 21.18
N GLN A 30 -22.01 10.17 22.26
CA GLN A 30 -21.83 9.17 23.32
C GLN A 30 -22.10 7.74 22.82
N SER A 31 -22.88 7.58 21.73
CA SER A 31 -23.15 6.26 21.15
C SER A 31 -21.93 5.65 20.47
N ALA A 32 -21.02 6.46 19.91
CA ALA A 32 -19.77 5.97 19.32
C ALA A 32 -18.74 5.57 20.39
N ALA A 33 -18.72 6.27 21.53
CA ALA A 33 -17.79 6.01 22.63
C ALA A 33 -18.07 4.68 23.37
N ASP A 34 -19.32 4.22 23.38
CA ASP A 34 -19.68 2.96 24.04
C ASP A 34 -19.24 1.71 23.25
N HIS A 35 -19.03 1.82 21.93
CA HIS A 35 -18.71 0.68 21.06
C HIS A 35 -17.21 0.42 20.85
N GLU A 36 -16.32 1.39 21.10
CA GLU A 36 -14.87 1.20 20.84
C GLU A 36 -13.98 1.27 22.10
N THR A 37 -14.49 1.73 23.25
CA THR A 37 -13.64 2.01 24.43
C THR A 37 -13.66 0.95 25.54
N GLN A 38 -14.38 -0.17 25.38
CA GLN A 38 -14.38 -1.25 26.40
C GLN A 38 -13.18 -2.21 26.29
N ALA A 39 -12.35 -2.12 25.24
CA ALA A 39 -11.28 -3.10 25.00
C ALA A 39 -9.86 -2.65 25.37
N ALA A 40 -9.62 -1.39 25.73
CA ALA A 40 -8.26 -0.93 26.05
C ALA A 40 -8.21 0.12 27.17
N ALA A 41 -7.79 -0.35 28.35
CA ALA A 41 -7.22 0.41 29.46
C ALA A 41 -8.11 1.48 30.14
N GLY A 42 -8.38 1.24 31.43
CA GLY A 42 -9.27 2.08 32.24
C GLY A 42 -8.79 3.51 32.45
N THR A 43 -9.58 4.46 31.99
CA THR A 43 -9.77 5.78 32.60
C THR A 43 -11.19 6.25 32.32
N SER A 44 -12.04 6.26 33.34
CA SER A 44 -13.43 6.70 33.31
C SER A 44 -13.57 8.23 33.21
N GLU A 45 -12.97 8.88 32.21
CA GLU A 45 -12.93 10.35 32.10
C GLU A 45 -14.09 10.96 31.32
N THR A 46 -14.97 10.14 30.74
CA THR A 46 -16.08 10.63 29.90
C THR A 46 -17.36 10.96 30.64
N LYS A 47 -17.48 10.63 31.95
CA LYS A 47 -18.75 10.71 32.71
C LYS A 47 -18.93 11.97 33.58
N GLY A 48 -17.98 12.91 33.55
CA GLY A 48 -18.06 14.16 34.33
C GLY A 48 -18.73 15.32 33.58
N PRO A 49 -19.22 16.37 34.28
CA PRO A 49 -19.75 17.57 33.63
C PRO A 49 -18.69 18.18 32.69
N ALA A 50 -19.11 18.71 31.54
CA ALA A 50 -18.20 19.23 30.50
C ALA A 50 -17.17 20.24 31.05
N ILE A 51 -17.56 21.07 32.00
CA ILE A 51 -16.67 22.03 32.68
C ILE A 51 -15.53 21.32 33.43
N ALA A 52 -15.80 20.19 34.09
CA ALA A 52 -14.78 19.43 34.79
C ALA A 52 -13.79 18.78 33.81
N ARG A 53 -14.27 18.33 32.64
CA ARG A 53 -13.44 17.77 31.55
C ARG A 53 -12.57 18.84 30.90
N LEU A 54 -13.13 20.03 30.65
CA LEU A 54 -12.34 21.16 30.15
C LEU A 54 -11.26 21.57 31.16
N LYS A 55 -11.57 21.59 32.46
CA LYS A 55 -10.58 21.88 33.51
C LYS A 55 -9.52 20.78 33.68
N SER A 56 -9.81 19.51 33.39
CA SER A 56 -8.79 18.46 33.39
C SER A 56 -7.87 18.57 32.18
N LEU A 57 -8.44 18.83 31.00
CA LEU A 57 -7.68 19.08 29.77
C LEU A 57 -6.83 20.34 29.87
N GLU A 58 -7.36 21.41 30.48
CA GLU A 58 -6.58 22.63 30.72
C GLU A 58 -5.38 22.34 31.62
N ARG A 59 -5.56 21.59 32.71
CA ARG A 59 -4.46 21.18 33.60
C ARG A 59 -3.44 20.30 32.88
N SER A 60 -3.89 19.36 32.04
CA SER A 60 -2.99 18.49 31.28
C SER A 60 -2.21 19.28 30.23
N LEU A 61 -2.86 20.21 29.52
CA LEU A 61 -2.22 21.13 28.57
C LEU A 61 -1.25 22.08 29.25
N GLN A 62 -1.59 22.65 30.41
CA GLN A 62 -0.65 23.46 31.20
C GLN A 62 0.56 22.64 31.64
N SER A 63 0.36 21.39 32.04
CA SER A 63 1.47 20.49 32.36
C SER A 63 2.34 20.16 31.14
N LEU A 64 1.74 20.11 29.94
CA LEU A 64 2.44 19.85 28.69
C LEU A 64 3.19 21.09 28.21
N ALA A 65 2.61 22.27 28.35
CA ALA A 65 3.25 23.55 28.07
C ALA A 65 4.46 23.80 28.98
N ALA A 66 4.39 23.37 30.25
CA ALA A 66 5.54 23.43 31.17
C ALA A 66 6.68 22.46 30.78
N LYS A 67 6.35 21.34 30.10
CA LYS A 67 7.32 20.32 29.69
C LYS A 67 7.91 20.55 28.30
N SER A 68 7.17 21.22 27.40
CA SER A 68 7.56 21.41 26.00
C SER A 68 7.67 22.90 25.66
N THR A 69 8.86 23.33 25.27
CA THR A 69 9.14 24.71 24.83
C THR A 69 8.36 25.08 23.57
N THR A 70 8.14 24.14 22.65
CA THR A 70 7.41 24.40 21.40
C THR A 70 5.94 24.74 21.64
N VAL A 71 5.31 24.11 22.64
CA VAL A 71 3.92 24.41 23.01
C VAL A 71 3.83 25.81 23.60
N ASN A 72 4.81 26.20 24.41
CA ASN A 72 4.90 27.54 24.96
C ASN A 72 5.12 28.60 23.84
N ASP A 73 5.95 28.30 22.86
CA ASP A 73 6.17 29.19 21.70
C ASP A 73 4.88 29.39 20.90
N VAL A 74 4.12 28.32 20.63
CA VAL A 74 2.82 28.41 19.94
C VAL A 74 1.81 29.21 20.75
N LEU A 75 1.72 29.00 22.06
CA LEU A 75 0.84 29.79 22.93
C LEU A 75 1.24 31.27 22.95
N SER A 76 2.55 31.57 22.96
CA SER A 76 3.07 32.94 22.89
C SER A 76 2.75 33.59 21.55
N LEU A 77 2.79 32.82 20.46
CA LEU A 77 2.48 33.27 19.11
C LEU A 77 0.98 33.54 18.95
N HIS A 78 0.14 32.66 19.50
CA HIS A 78 -1.31 32.89 19.60
C HIS A 78 -1.64 34.16 20.39
N ALA A 79 -0.96 34.39 21.53
CA ALA A 79 -1.17 35.60 22.33
C ALA A 79 -0.73 36.89 21.62
N ARG A 80 0.36 36.83 20.83
CA ARG A 80 0.86 37.99 20.05
C ARG A 80 0.01 38.27 18.81
N HIS A 81 -0.56 37.22 18.21
CA HIS A 81 -1.27 37.30 16.94
C HIS A 81 -2.56 36.47 16.99
N PRO A 82 -3.58 36.93 17.74
CA PRO A 82 -4.88 36.25 17.77
C PRO A 82 -5.53 36.19 16.38
N ASP A 83 -5.24 37.17 15.52
CA ASP A 83 -5.79 37.29 14.17
C ASP A 83 -5.34 36.18 13.20
N LEU A 84 -4.28 35.42 13.51
CA LEU A 84 -3.82 34.30 12.67
C LEU A 84 -4.72 33.06 12.78
N PHE A 85 -5.42 32.91 13.91
CA PHE A 85 -6.16 31.69 14.24
C PHE A 85 -7.68 31.88 14.22
N HIS A 86 -8.16 33.12 14.13
CA HIS A 86 -9.55 33.39 13.84
C HIS A 86 -9.76 33.32 12.32
N VAL A 87 -10.71 32.50 11.88
CA VAL A 87 -11.17 32.50 10.50
C VAL A 87 -11.71 33.91 10.22
N ARG A 88 -10.95 34.70 9.45
CA ARG A 88 -11.40 36.03 9.03
C ARG A 88 -12.75 35.89 8.34
N ASP A 89 -13.72 36.70 8.76
CA ASP A 89 -14.97 36.84 8.02
C ASP A 89 -14.64 37.17 6.57
N SER A 90 -15.11 36.35 5.64
CA SER A 90 -14.81 36.42 4.20
C SER A 90 -15.27 37.74 3.54
N THR A 91 -15.90 38.62 4.30
CA THR A 91 -16.39 39.94 3.89
C THR A 91 -15.38 41.07 4.08
N ASN A 92 -14.34 40.91 4.92
CA ASN A 92 -13.33 41.95 5.16
C ASN A 92 -11.96 41.53 4.62
N LEU A 93 -11.88 41.27 3.31
CA LEU A 93 -10.57 41.25 2.64
C LEU A 93 -10.04 42.68 2.56
N PRO A 94 -8.79 42.95 2.96
CA PRO A 94 -8.18 44.26 2.73
C PRO A 94 -7.97 44.42 1.23
N ILE A 95 -8.84 45.18 0.58
CA ILE A 95 -8.65 45.69 -0.79
C ILE A 95 -7.53 46.74 -0.70
N SER A 96 -6.30 46.27 -0.48
CA SER A 96 -5.09 47.10 -0.39
C SER A 96 -4.48 47.37 -1.77
N LEU A 97 -5.05 46.81 -2.83
CA LEU A 97 -4.58 47.00 -4.20
C LEU A 97 -5.36 48.12 -4.89
N GLN A 98 -4.62 49.12 -5.39
CA GLN A 98 -5.11 50.17 -6.29
C GLN A 98 -5.88 49.54 -7.47
N PRO A 99 -7.06 50.05 -7.88
CA PRO A 99 -7.88 49.43 -8.94
C PRO A 99 -7.14 49.17 -10.27
N ALA A 100 -6.16 50.01 -10.62
CA ALA A 100 -5.31 49.80 -11.79
C ALA A 100 -4.44 48.52 -11.69
N SER A 101 -3.94 48.20 -10.49
CA SER A 101 -3.15 46.98 -10.25
C SER A 101 -4.03 45.72 -10.35
N LEU A 102 -5.28 45.79 -9.88
CA LEU A 102 -6.26 44.71 -10.04
C LEU A 102 -6.55 44.44 -11.51
N LEU A 103 -6.73 45.49 -12.32
CA LEU A 103 -6.95 45.33 -13.76
C LEU A 103 -5.76 44.69 -14.46
N SER A 104 -4.53 45.10 -14.10
CA SER A 104 -3.31 44.49 -14.64
C SER A 104 -3.18 43.02 -14.26
N LEU A 105 -3.56 42.65 -13.04
CA LEU A 105 -3.57 41.27 -12.56
C LEU A 105 -4.62 40.43 -13.29
N VAL A 106 -5.83 40.96 -13.48
CA VAL A 106 -6.90 40.27 -14.22
C VAL A 106 -6.51 40.07 -15.68
N LEU A 107 -5.90 41.08 -16.31
CA LEU A 107 -5.40 40.96 -17.68
C LEU A 107 -4.25 39.95 -17.79
N ALA A 108 -3.29 39.98 -16.85
CA ALA A 108 -2.19 39.02 -16.80
C ALA A 108 -2.68 37.57 -16.65
N ASN A 109 -3.75 37.36 -15.86
CA ASN A 109 -4.33 36.04 -15.62
C ASN A 109 -5.51 35.68 -16.55
N SER A 110 -5.84 36.53 -17.53
CA SER A 110 -7.00 36.35 -18.41
C SER A 110 -7.01 35.01 -19.13
N GLN A 111 -5.86 34.59 -19.67
CA GLN A 111 -5.72 33.29 -20.33
C GLN A 111 -5.91 32.12 -19.36
N LEU A 112 -5.47 32.26 -18.11
CA LEU A 112 -5.69 31.23 -17.09
C LEU A 112 -7.17 31.09 -16.77
N TYR A 113 -7.90 32.20 -16.61
CA TYR A 113 -9.35 32.17 -16.39
C TYR A 113 -10.10 31.52 -17.55
N LEU A 114 -9.74 31.84 -18.81
CA LEU A 114 -10.33 31.20 -19.99
C LEU A 114 -9.98 29.70 -20.06
N SER A 115 -8.76 29.32 -19.71
CA SER A 115 -8.36 27.92 -19.67
C SER A 115 -9.10 27.14 -18.58
N LEU A 116 -9.32 27.74 -17.41
CA LEU A 116 -10.08 27.16 -16.30
C LEU A 116 -11.56 27.08 -16.63
N SER A 117 -12.15 28.10 -17.27
CA SER A 117 -13.56 28.08 -17.67
C SER A 117 -13.85 27.01 -18.71
N ASN A 118 -12.88 26.66 -19.56
CA ASN A 118 -13.00 25.56 -20.51
C ASN A 118 -12.76 24.18 -19.86
N LYS A 119 -11.92 24.10 -18.81
CA LYS A 119 -11.62 22.85 -18.10
C LYS A 119 -12.65 22.46 -17.05
N LEU A 120 -13.32 23.41 -16.39
CA LEU A 120 -14.40 23.13 -15.43
C LEU A 120 -15.57 22.33 -16.03
N PRO A 121 -16.14 22.69 -17.19
CA PRO A 121 -17.22 21.91 -17.79
C PRO A 121 -16.74 20.52 -18.21
N GLN A 122 -15.48 20.39 -18.66
CA GLN A 122 -14.88 19.08 -18.94
C GLN A 122 -14.81 18.20 -17.69
N LEU A 123 -14.46 18.76 -16.52
CA LEU A 123 -14.46 18.03 -15.25
C LEU A 123 -15.87 17.65 -14.79
N GLN A 124 -16.86 18.48 -15.12
CA GLN A 124 -18.27 18.19 -14.84
C GLN A 124 -18.83 17.11 -15.78
N GLU A 125 -18.32 17.04 -17.01
CA GLU A 125 -18.66 16.00 -18.00
C GLU A 125 -17.95 14.67 -17.75
N THR A 126 -16.81 14.66 -17.07
CA THR A 126 -16.19 13.41 -16.63
C THR A 126 -17.02 12.78 -15.51
N SER A 127 -17.89 11.84 -15.87
CA SER A 127 -18.52 10.96 -14.89
C SER A 127 -17.44 10.26 -14.08
N ILE A 128 -17.49 10.39 -12.75
CA ILE A 128 -16.65 9.61 -11.85
C ILE A 128 -16.92 8.13 -12.18
N PRO A 129 -15.89 7.33 -12.52
CA PRO A 129 -16.08 5.94 -12.88
C PRO A 129 -16.78 5.18 -11.74
N ASP A 130 -17.64 4.23 -12.11
CA ASP A 130 -18.46 3.47 -11.17
C ASP A 130 -17.59 2.86 -10.06
N PRO A 131 -17.78 3.24 -8.77
CA PRO A 131 -16.99 2.73 -7.67
C PRO A 131 -17.15 1.21 -7.50
N ALA A 132 -18.20 0.60 -8.06
CA ALA A 132 -18.36 -0.85 -8.07
C ALA A 132 -17.27 -1.57 -8.88
N GLN A 133 -16.68 -0.94 -9.90
CA GLN A 133 -15.57 -1.53 -10.66
C GLN A 133 -14.27 -1.48 -9.86
N ALA A 134 -14.01 -0.34 -9.21
CA ALA A 134 -12.84 -0.18 -8.34
C ALA A 134 -12.86 -1.17 -7.17
N THR A 135 -14.02 -1.34 -6.53
CA THR A 135 -14.17 -2.33 -5.43
C THR A 135 -14.00 -3.77 -5.92
N ARG A 136 -14.46 -4.11 -7.13
CA ARG A 136 -14.19 -5.42 -7.75
C ARG A 136 -12.70 -5.64 -8.01
N MET A 137 -11.96 -4.63 -8.45
CA MET A 137 -10.50 -4.74 -8.63
C MET A 137 -9.79 -4.98 -7.29
N VAL A 138 -10.16 -4.24 -6.25
CA VAL A 138 -9.61 -4.44 -4.90
C VAL A 138 -9.96 -5.83 -4.38
N ALA A 139 -11.19 -6.32 -4.60
CA ALA A 139 -11.62 -7.66 -4.20
C ALA A 139 -10.85 -8.79 -4.91
N LEU A 140 -10.23 -8.54 -6.07
CA LEU A 140 -9.39 -9.51 -6.77
C LEU A 140 -7.98 -9.63 -6.17
N GLY A 141 -7.51 -8.65 -5.40
CA GLY A 141 -6.21 -8.64 -4.72
C GLY A 141 -5.87 -9.96 -4.00
N PRO A 142 -6.69 -10.47 -3.07
CA PRO A 142 -6.39 -11.71 -2.34
C PRO A 142 -6.34 -12.95 -3.24
N ARG A 143 -7.04 -12.93 -4.38
CA ARG A 143 -7.00 -14.05 -5.34
C ARG A 143 -5.68 -14.06 -6.12
N ILE A 144 -5.14 -12.88 -6.44
CA ILE A 144 -3.83 -12.71 -7.07
C ILE A 144 -2.74 -13.17 -6.10
N GLU A 145 -2.77 -12.74 -4.85
CA GLU A 145 -1.80 -13.16 -3.82
C GLU A 145 -1.78 -14.68 -3.63
N LYS A 146 -2.96 -15.32 -3.57
CA LYS A 146 -3.05 -16.80 -3.50
C LYS A 146 -2.47 -17.49 -4.73
N ALA A 147 -2.59 -16.89 -5.91
CA ALA A 147 -2.00 -17.43 -7.13
C ALA A 147 -0.48 -17.29 -7.14
N LEU A 148 0.04 -16.14 -6.70
CA LEU A 148 1.48 -15.89 -6.56
C LEU A 148 2.12 -16.85 -5.55
N ALA A 149 1.50 -17.05 -4.39
CA ALA A 149 2.02 -18.01 -3.40
C ALA A 149 2.11 -19.45 -3.94
N LYS A 150 1.14 -19.86 -4.78
CA LYS A 150 1.19 -21.16 -5.47
C LYS A 150 2.28 -21.20 -6.54
N GLN A 151 2.48 -20.10 -7.26
CA GLN A 151 3.54 -20.01 -8.27
C GLN A 151 4.91 -20.12 -7.62
N ASP A 152 5.12 -19.49 -6.47
CA ASP A 152 6.38 -19.56 -5.73
C ASP A 152 6.64 -20.98 -5.21
N SER A 153 5.61 -21.66 -4.67
CA SER A 153 5.75 -23.05 -4.23
C SER A 153 6.09 -23.96 -5.41
N GLN A 154 5.39 -23.82 -6.54
CA GLN A 154 5.67 -24.58 -7.76
C GLN A 154 7.07 -24.30 -8.32
N ALA A 155 7.53 -23.06 -8.27
CA ALA A 155 8.87 -22.70 -8.72
C ALA A 155 9.95 -23.38 -7.87
N SER A 156 9.76 -23.47 -6.55
CA SER A 156 10.67 -24.17 -5.65
C SER A 156 10.70 -25.69 -5.93
N GLU A 157 9.53 -26.31 -6.13
CA GLU A 157 9.42 -27.74 -6.46
C GLU A 157 10.08 -28.06 -7.80
N LEU A 158 9.89 -27.20 -8.82
CA LEU A 158 10.52 -27.36 -10.12
C LEU A 158 12.04 -27.22 -10.04
N ALA A 159 12.55 -26.31 -9.22
CA ALA A 159 13.99 -26.18 -9.01
C ALA A 159 14.59 -27.45 -8.40
N ASP A 160 13.94 -28.01 -7.38
CA ASP A 160 14.35 -29.26 -6.75
C ASP A 160 14.28 -30.45 -7.70
N LEU A 161 13.20 -30.57 -8.46
CA LEU A 161 13.03 -31.64 -9.46
C LEU A 161 14.08 -31.53 -10.56
N ARG A 162 14.39 -30.31 -11.03
CA ARG A 162 15.46 -30.09 -12.01
C ARG A 162 16.80 -30.55 -11.47
N LEU A 163 17.15 -30.19 -10.24
CA LEU A 163 18.40 -30.61 -9.62
C LEU A 163 18.49 -32.14 -9.44
N ARG A 164 17.39 -32.79 -9.02
CA ARG A 164 17.33 -34.26 -8.94
C ARG A 164 17.46 -34.92 -10.30
N SER A 165 16.75 -34.41 -11.31
CA SER A 165 16.81 -34.94 -12.67
C SER A 165 18.21 -34.78 -13.27
N ALA A 166 18.87 -33.64 -13.04
CA ALA A 166 20.23 -33.40 -13.50
C ALA A 166 21.21 -34.41 -12.89
N ARG A 167 21.13 -34.67 -11.58
CA ARG A 167 21.96 -35.68 -10.91
C ARG A 167 21.74 -37.09 -11.43
N VAL A 168 20.48 -37.47 -11.68
CA VAL A 168 20.17 -38.80 -12.25
C VAL A 168 20.78 -38.93 -13.64
N VAL A 169 20.61 -37.90 -14.48
CA VAL A 169 21.17 -37.86 -15.82
C VAL A 169 22.70 -37.91 -15.79
N GLU A 170 23.34 -37.12 -14.92
CA GLU A 170 24.79 -37.12 -14.71
C GLU A 170 25.30 -38.51 -14.30
N SER A 171 24.69 -39.13 -13.29
CA SER A 171 25.07 -40.48 -12.84
C SER A 171 24.90 -41.54 -13.93
N TRP A 172 23.90 -41.40 -14.80
CA TRP A 172 23.67 -42.28 -15.93
C TRP A 172 24.71 -42.05 -17.04
N TYR A 173 25.10 -40.80 -17.31
CA TYR A 173 26.16 -40.50 -18.26
C TYR A 173 27.51 -41.04 -17.79
N GLU A 174 27.86 -40.83 -16.52
CA GLU A 174 29.11 -41.33 -15.93
C GLU A 174 29.19 -42.85 -15.95
N SER A 175 28.20 -43.54 -15.38
CA SER A 175 28.24 -45.01 -15.27
C SER A 175 27.91 -45.73 -16.58
N GLY A 176 26.91 -45.22 -17.31
CA GLY A 176 26.35 -45.85 -18.48
C GLY A 176 27.11 -45.54 -19.75
N VAL A 177 27.37 -44.27 -20.05
CA VAL A 177 28.02 -43.87 -21.31
C VAL A 177 29.53 -43.91 -21.18
N LEU A 178 30.10 -43.19 -20.22
CA LEU A 178 31.55 -43.11 -20.02
C LEU A 178 32.12 -44.45 -19.54
N GLY A 179 31.56 -45.03 -18.49
CA GLY A 179 32.02 -46.32 -17.96
C GLY A 179 31.88 -47.48 -18.97
N MET A 180 30.84 -47.50 -19.79
CA MET A 180 30.74 -48.49 -20.88
C MET A 180 31.75 -48.20 -21.98
N GLY A 181 31.98 -46.93 -22.33
CA GLY A 181 32.98 -46.51 -23.30
C GLY A 181 34.41 -46.93 -22.92
N GLU A 182 34.80 -46.72 -21.66
CA GLU A 182 36.09 -47.18 -21.12
C GLU A 182 36.22 -48.71 -21.24
N ARG A 183 35.19 -49.45 -20.84
CA ARG A 183 35.17 -50.91 -20.99
C ARG A 183 35.28 -51.34 -22.45
N TRP A 184 34.56 -50.69 -23.37
CA TRP A 184 34.69 -51.00 -24.80
C TRP A 184 36.09 -50.72 -25.34
N ALA A 185 36.71 -49.62 -24.93
CA ALA A 185 38.08 -49.28 -25.31
C ALA A 185 39.08 -50.34 -24.82
N ASP A 186 38.96 -50.79 -23.56
CA ASP A 186 39.78 -51.87 -23.01
C ASP A 186 39.61 -53.19 -23.78
N TRP A 187 38.36 -53.52 -24.13
CA TRP A 187 38.06 -54.71 -24.92
C TRP A 187 38.64 -54.62 -26.34
N GLU A 188 38.55 -53.45 -26.97
CA GLU A 188 39.14 -53.22 -28.29
C GLU A 188 40.67 -53.31 -28.23
N GLU A 189 41.32 -52.78 -27.20
CA GLU A 189 42.77 -52.89 -27.01
C GLU A 189 43.20 -54.36 -26.85
N ARG A 190 42.49 -55.13 -26.02
CA ARG A 190 42.75 -56.57 -25.86
C ARG A 190 42.54 -57.33 -27.17
N LEU A 191 41.49 -57.01 -27.92
CA LEU A 191 41.21 -57.62 -29.21
C LEU A 191 42.32 -57.29 -30.21
N ARG A 192 42.78 -56.04 -30.27
CA ARG A 192 43.94 -55.63 -31.09
C ARG A 192 45.20 -56.38 -30.70
N ALA A 193 45.48 -56.57 -29.40
CA ALA A 193 46.64 -57.34 -28.95
C ALA A 193 46.57 -58.81 -29.40
N VAL A 194 45.40 -59.44 -29.30
CA VAL A 194 45.17 -60.81 -29.80
C VAL A 194 45.31 -60.85 -31.33
N GLU A 195 44.74 -59.90 -32.06
CA GLU A 195 44.83 -59.82 -33.51
C GLU A 195 46.28 -59.68 -33.97
N ILE A 196 47.08 -58.83 -33.32
CA ILE A 196 48.52 -58.71 -33.58
C ILE A 196 49.23 -60.03 -33.32
N ALA A 197 48.92 -60.73 -32.22
CA ALA A 197 49.52 -62.02 -31.91
C ALA A 197 49.17 -63.11 -32.95
N VAL A 198 47.92 -63.14 -33.43
CA VAL A 198 47.47 -64.03 -34.51
C VAL A 198 48.20 -63.71 -35.80
N ARG A 199 48.24 -62.44 -36.24
CA ARG A 199 48.99 -62.01 -37.44
C ARG A 199 50.46 -62.41 -37.38
N ARG A 200 51.11 -62.27 -36.21
CA ARG A 200 52.51 -62.70 -36.02
C ARG A 200 52.67 -64.21 -36.18
N ARG A 201 51.77 -65.02 -35.62
CA ARG A 201 51.80 -66.48 -35.74
C ARG A 201 51.50 -66.95 -37.17
N GLU A 202 50.53 -66.34 -37.84
CA GLU A 202 50.23 -66.62 -39.24
C GLU A 202 51.41 -66.24 -40.14
N ALA A 203 52.07 -65.11 -39.91
CA ALA A 203 53.27 -64.73 -40.63
C ALA A 203 54.43 -65.70 -40.39
N ALA A 204 54.58 -66.23 -39.17
CA ALA A 204 55.57 -67.27 -38.87
C ALA A 204 55.26 -68.58 -39.61
N LYS A 205 54.01 -69.07 -39.55
CA LYS A 205 53.57 -70.25 -40.29
C LYS A 205 53.76 -70.10 -41.79
N LYS A 206 53.41 -68.95 -42.38
CA LYS A 206 53.63 -68.70 -43.81
C LYS A 206 55.12 -68.70 -44.20
N ARG A 207 56.03 -68.36 -43.28
CA ARG A 207 57.48 -68.48 -43.51
C ARG A 207 57.97 -69.92 -43.40
N GLU A 208 57.34 -70.73 -42.54
CA GLU A 208 57.62 -72.17 -42.42
C GLU A 208 57.05 -72.96 -43.62
N GLU A 209 55.87 -72.56 -44.12
CA GLU A 209 55.16 -73.17 -45.25
C GLU A 209 55.62 -72.66 -46.63
N ALA A 210 56.47 -71.63 -46.67
CA ALA A 210 57.16 -71.21 -47.89
C ALA A 210 58.54 -71.89 -47.94
N PRO A 211 58.66 -73.11 -48.51
CA PRO A 211 59.97 -73.68 -48.79
C PRO A 211 60.69 -72.80 -49.82
N VAL A 212 62.01 -72.71 -49.64
CA VAL A 212 62.97 -72.19 -50.62
C VAL A 212 62.79 -72.88 -51.97
#